data_AF-A0AAF0WAD1-F1
#
_entry.id   AF-A0AAF0WAD1-F1
#
_cell.length_a   1.000
_cell.length_b   1.000
_cell.length_c   1.000
_cell.angle_alpha   90.00
_cell.angle_beta   90.00
_cell.angle_gamma   90.00
#
_symmetry.space_group_name_H-M   'P 1'
#
loop_
_entity.id
_entity.type
_entity.pdbx_description
1 polymer ?
#
loop_
_entity_poly.entity_id
_entity_poly.type
_entity_poly.pdbx_seq_one_letter_code
_entity_poly.pdbx_strand_id
1 'polypeptide(L)'
;MKELPDYMKLCFLSWYNFVNETSYDILRDHNIDILPHQRKWRYLVEARWYNSRYQPTLEEYLGNTFVTVAGPIVALYAYIYTANPIKKEELEFIENFSDIIRLAYEIFRISDDYGTSAPEQARGDVPSSV
;
A
#
# COMPACT_ATOMS: atom_id res chain seq x y z
N MET A 1 -3.83 -21.22 1.86
CA MET A 1 -3.24 -21.62 3.16
C MET A 1 -2.40 -22.89 3.07
N LYS A 2 -2.94 -24.02 2.60
CA LYS A 2 -2.16 -25.27 2.47
C LYS A 2 -0.97 -25.17 1.49
N GLU A 3 -1.06 -24.26 0.52
CA GLU A 3 -0.06 -24.08 -0.54
C GLU A 3 1.00 -22.99 -0.24
N LEU A 4 0.83 -22.22 0.84
CA LEU A 4 1.81 -21.18 1.21
C LEU A 4 2.96 -21.79 2.01
N PRO A 5 4.20 -21.27 1.89
CA PRO A 5 5.28 -21.59 2.83
C PRO A 5 4.89 -21.27 4.28
N ASP A 6 5.35 -22.07 5.24
CA ASP A 6 4.93 -21.94 6.65
C ASP A 6 5.17 -20.55 7.24
N TYR A 7 6.29 -19.90 6.89
CA TYR A 7 6.61 -18.55 7.36
C TYR A 7 5.65 -17.48 6.84
N MET A 8 5.04 -17.68 5.66
CA MET A 8 4.07 -16.74 5.09
C MET A 8 2.66 -16.94 5.65
N LYS A 9 2.34 -18.16 6.13
CA LYS A 9 1.02 -18.49 6.65
C LYS A 9 0.63 -17.57 7.81
N LEU A 10 1.56 -17.35 8.74
CA LEU A 10 1.31 -16.47 9.88
C LEU A 10 1.04 -15.04 9.43
N CYS A 11 1.91 -14.46 8.60
CA CYS A 11 1.71 -13.09 8.09
C CYS A 11 0.38 -12.94 7.35
N PHE A 12 0.04 -13.89 6.48
CA PHE A 12 -1.22 -13.88 5.75
C PHE A 12 -2.44 -13.99 6.68
N LEU A 13 -2.41 -14.89 7.67
CA LEU A 13 -3.52 -15.04 8.64
C LEU A 13 -3.70 -13.79 9.48
N SER A 14 -2.60 -13.25 10.01
CA SER A 14 -2.64 -12.03 10.83
C SER A 14 -3.23 -10.87 10.04
N TRP A 15 -2.77 -10.67 8.80
CA TRP A 15 -3.31 -9.62 7.93
C TRP A 15 -4.78 -9.86 7.57
N TYR A 16 -5.14 -11.08 7.19
CA TYR A 16 -6.51 -11.45 6.85
C TYR A 16 -7.45 -11.22 8.04
N ASN A 17 -7.08 -11.67 9.23
CA ASN A 17 -7.91 -11.49 10.43
C ASN A 17 -8.07 -10.01 10.77
N PHE A 18 -6.97 -9.23 10.77
CA PHE A 18 -7.00 -7.80 11.03
C PHE A 18 -7.94 -7.03 10.08
N VAL A 19 -7.84 -7.30 8.77
CA VAL A 19 -8.68 -6.68 7.75
C VAL A 19 -10.16 -7.00 7.98
N ASN A 20 -10.50 -8.27 8.24
CA ASN A 20 -11.89 -8.68 8.44
C ASN A 20 -12.47 -8.14 9.76
N GLU A 21 -11.70 -8.17 10.85
CA GLU A 21 -12.12 -7.65 12.15
C GLU A 21 -12.38 -6.14 12.07
N THR A 22 -11.43 -5.38 11.51
CA THR A 22 -11.59 -3.93 11.34
C THR A 22 -12.78 -3.60 10.42
N SER A 23 -12.94 -4.35 9.32
CA SER A 23 -14.09 -4.15 8.42
C SER A 23 -15.42 -4.45 9.12
N TYR A 24 -15.46 -5.47 9.98
CA TYR A 24 -16.64 -5.82 10.76
C TYR A 24 -17.00 -4.73 11.77
N ASP A 25 -16.02 -4.21 12.52
CA ASP A 25 -16.25 -3.14 13.49
C ASP A 25 -16.83 -1.88 12.82
N ILE A 26 -16.28 -1.50 11.66
CA ILE A 26 -16.75 -0.33 10.93
C ILE A 26 -18.13 -0.55 10.32
N LEU A 27 -18.41 -1.76 9.83
CA LEU A 27 -19.75 -2.12 9.38
C LEU A 27 -20.76 -2.07 10.53
N ARG A 28 -20.40 -2.56 11.72
CA ARG A 28 -21.25 -2.53 12.91
C ARG A 28 -21.54 -1.10 13.36
N ASP A 29 -20.52 -0.25 13.44
CA ASP A 29 -20.61 1.06 14.09
C ASP A 29 -21.05 2.17 13.12
N HIS A 30 -20.70 2.05 11.83
CA HIS A 30 -20.97 3.07 10.81
C HIS A 30 -21.87 2.58 9.67
N ASN A 31 -22.24 1.29 9.64
CA ASN A 31 -23.06 0.69 8.58
C ASN A 31 -22.47 0.87 7.17
N ILE A 32 -21.13 0.82 7.06
CA ILE A 32 -20.39 0.95 5.81
C ILE A 32 -19.48 -0.27 5.63
N ASP A 33 -19.60 -0.94 4.49
CA ASP A 33 -18.71 -2.03 4.10
C ASP A 33 -17.46 -1.47 3.43
N ILE A 34 -16.33 -1.53 4.14
CA ILE A 34 -15.03 -1.07 3.63
C ILE A 34 -14.18 -2.18 3.02
N LEU A 35 -14.59 -3.43 3.15
CA LEU A 35 -13.81 -4.58 2.70
C LEU A 35 -13.48 -4.53 1.19
N PRO A 36 -14.39 -4.06 0.30
CA PRO A 36 -14.07 -3.85 -1.11
C PRO A 36 -12.92 -2.87 -1.34
N HIS A 37 -12.78 -1.87 -0.46
CA HIS A 37 -11.80 -0.80 -0.63
C HIS A 37 -10.36 -1.20 -0.24
N GLN A 38 -10.20 -2.32 0.47
CA GLN A 38 -8.90 -2.80 0.95
C GLN A 38 -8.25 -3.86 0.03
N ARG A 39 -8.99 -4.42 -0.94
CA ARG A 39 -8.54 -5.60 -1.71
C ARG A 39 -7.79 -5.28 -3.01
N LYS A 40 -7.61 -4.00 -3.37
CA LYS A 40 -7.14 -3.60 -4.71
C LYS A 40 -5.63 -3.39 -4.85
N TRP A 41 -4.84 -3.60 -3.80
CA TRP A 41 -3.45 -3.13 -3.77
C TRP A 41 -2.43 -4.16 -4.28
N ARG A 42 -1.47 -3.73 -5.11
CA ARG A 42 -0.54 -4.58 -5.88
C ARG A 42 0.91 -4.36 -5.44
N TYR A 43 1.42 -5.16 -4.50
CA TYR A 43 2.81 -5.05 -3.98
C TYR A 43 3.87 -5.86 -4.74
N LEU A 44 3.49 -6.57 -5.80
CA LEU A 44 4.38 -7.56 -6.43
C LEU A 44 5.24 -7.00 -7.58
N VAL A 45 5.09 -5.74 -7.95
CA VAL A 45 5.74 -5.17 -9.14
C VAL A 45 7.25 -5.05 -8.93
N GLU A 46 7.69 -4.43 -7.84
CA GLU A 46 9.11 -4.30 -7.51
C GLU A 46 9.78 -5.65 -7.30
N ALA A 47 9.10 -6.58 -6.62
CA ALA A 47 9.59 -7.95 -6.47
C ALA A 47 9.79 -8.64 -7.83
N ARG A 48 8.95 -8.37 -8.83
CA ARG A 48 9.14 -8.90 -10.19
C ARG A 48 10.35 -8.27 -10.87
N TRP A 49 10.50 -6.94 -10.77
CA TRP A 49 11.67 -6.24 -11.32
C TRP A 49 12.98 -6.75 -10.74
N TYR A 50 13.03 -6.93 -9.42
CA TYR A 50 14.15 -7.53 -8.71
C TYR A 50 14.49 -8.92 -9.29
N ASN A 51 13.51 -9.82 -9.34
CA ASN A 51 13.72 -11.21 -9.76
C ASN A 51 14.07 -11.33 -11.25
N SER A 52 13.57 -10.43 -12.10
CA SER A 52 13.90 -10.41 -13.54
C SER A 52 15.15 -9.60 -13.87
N ARG A 53 15.78 -8.96 -12.87
CA ARG A 53 16.88 -7.99 -13.04
C ARG A 53 16.52 -6.84 -13.98
N TYR A 54 15.23 -6.52 -14.05
CA TYR A 54 14.75 -5.41 -14.84
C TYR A 54 15.03 -4.11 -14.09
N GLN A 55 15.58 -3.12 -14.81
CA GLN A 55 15.81 -1.79 -14.28
C GLN A 55 14.71 -0.88 -14.83
N PRO A 56 13.74 -0.44 -13.99
CA PRO A 56 12.72 0.48 -14.43
C PRO A 56 13.33 1.85 -14.72
N THR A 57 12.70 2.59 -15.61
CA THR A 57 12.92 4.04 -15.71
C THR A 57 12.39 4.74 -14.45
N LEU A 58 12.85 5.97 -14.19
CA LEU A 58 12.33 6.77 -13.08
C LEU A 58 10.80 6.96 -13.18
N GLU A 59 10.28 7.14 -14.39
CA GLU A 59 8.84 7.28 -14.63
C GLU A 59 8.07 5.99 -14.30
N GLU A 60 8.56 4.83 -14.73
CA GLU A 60 7.96 3.53 -14.39
C GLU A 60 8.01 3.23 -12.90
N TYR A 61 9.14 3.56 -12.26
CA TYR A 61 9.31 3.42 -10.82
C TYR A 61 8.31 4.31 -10.07
N LEU A 62 8.30 5.62 -10.33
CA LEU A 62 7.38 6.57 -9.69
C LEU A 62 5.91 6.28 -9.99
N GLY A 63 5.58 5.76 -11.18
CA GLY A 63 4.23 5.33 -11.51
C GLY A 63 3.72 4.15 -10.65
N ASN A 64 4.64 3.38 -10.06
CA ASN A 64 4.32 2.24 -9.19
C ASN A 64 4.49 2.56 -7.69
N THR A 65 5.28 3.58 -7.34
CA THR A 65 5.70 3.84 -5.95
C THR A 65 4.56 4.20 -5.02
N PHE A 66 3.52 4.86 -5.52
CA PHE A 66 2.32 5.18 -4.74
C PHE A 66 1.73 3.94 -4.07
N VAL A 67 1.68 2.82 -4.80
CA VAL A 67 1.10 1.57 -4.30
C VAL A 67 2.06 0.87 -3.35
N THR A 68 3.34 0.80 -3.71
CA THR A 68 4.34 0.02 -2.96
C THR A 68 4.77 0.68 -1.65
N VAL A 69 4.63 2.00 -1.53
CA VAL A 69 4.90 2.74 -0.28
C VAL A 69 3.77 2.63 0.76
N ALA A 70 2.78 1.77 0.50
CA ALA A 70 1.58 1.59 1.34
C ALA A 70 0.69 2.83 1.48
N GLY A 71 0.85 3.82 0.59
CA GLY A 71 0.11 5.07 0.65
C GLY A 71 -1.42 4.95 0.65
N PRO A 72 -2.03 4.18 -0.28
CA PRO A 72 -3.49 4.04 -0.28
C PRO A 72 -4.02 3.34 0.98
N ILE A 73 -3.25 2.41 1.56
CA ILE A 73 -3.62 1.74 2.82
C ILE A 73 -3.68 2.74 3.96
N VAL A 74 -2.57 3.46 4.14
CA VAL A 74 -2.41 4.39 5.26
C VAL A 74 -3.43 5.53 5.14
N ALA A 75 -3.66 6.06 3.94
CA ALA A 75 -4.69 7.09 3.71
C ALA A 75 -6.10 6.60 4.06
N LEU A 76 -6.47 5.40 3.60
CA LEU A 76 -7.78 4.81 3.88
C LEU A 76 -8.02 4.63 5.38
N TYR A 77 -7.08 4.00 6.09
CA TYR A 77 -7.21 3.77 7.52
C TYR A 77 -7.15 5.08 8.32
N ALA A 78 -6.30 6.03 7.95
CA ALA A 78 -6.26 7.34 8.60
C ALA A 78 -7.60 8.08 8.49
N TYR A 79 -8.22 8.07 7.30
CA TYR A 79 -9.54 8.66 7.11
C TYR A 79 -10.61 7.98 7.95
N ILE A 80 -10.69 6.65 7.88
CA ILE A 80 -11.66 5.84 8.64
C ILE A 80 -11.61 6.14 10.13
N TYR A 81 -10.41 6.20 10.73
CA TYR A 81 -10.26 6.40 12.17
C TYR A 81 -10.45 7.85 12.62
N THR A 82 -10.48 8.82 11.70
CA THR A 82 -10.62 10.25 12.04
C THR A 82 -11.96 10.84 11.62
N ALA A 83 -12.63 10.25 10.64
CA ALA A 83 -13.91 10.72 10.12
C ALA A 83 -15.09 10.27 10.99
N ASN A 84 -15.99 11.20 11.30
CA ASN A 84 -17.27 10.90 11.92
C ASN A 84 -18.34 11.92 11.45
N PRO A 85 -19.30 11.54 10.59
CA PRO A 85 -19.49 10.22 10.00
C PRO A 85 -18.52 9.94 8.84
N ILE A 86 -18.26 8.66 8.57
CA ILE A 86 -17.56 8.20 7.37
C ILE A 86 -18.47 8.41 6.15
N LYS A 87 -17.91 8.94 5.06
CA LYS A 87 -18.63 9.23 3.81
C LYS A 87 -18.10 8.35 2.68
N LYS A 88 -19.01 7.80 1.85
CA LYS A 88 -18.63 6.90 0.75
C LYS A 88 -17.88 7.64 -0.35
N GLU A 89 -18.24 8.89 -0.61
CA GLU A 89 -17.62 9.72 -1.64
C GLU A 89 -16.14 9.99 -1.33
N GLU A 90 -15.80 10.12 -0.04
CA GLU A 90 -14.41 10.31 0.40
C GLU A 90 -13.60 9.01 0.31
N LEU A 91 -14.23 7.85 0.55
CA LEU A 91 -13.60 6.55 0.31
C LEU A 91 -13.25 6.37 -1.17
N GLU A 92 -14.18 6.70 -2.07
CA GLU A 92 -13.95 6.69 -3.51
C GLU A 92 -12.88 7.69 -3.93
N PHE A 93 -12.85 8.89 -3.33
CA PHE A 93 -11.81 9.89 -3.58
C PHE A 93 -10.40 9.37 -3.23
N ILE A 94 -10.27 8.67 -2.10
CA ILE A 94 -9.01 8.06 -1.67
C ILE A 94 -8.63 6.89 -2.60
N GLU A 95 -9.59 6.05 -2.98
CA GLU A 95 -9.35 4.93 -3.89
C GLU A 95 -8.95 5.35 -5.30
N ASN A 96 -9.49 6.46 -5.80
CA ASN A 96 -9.23 6.96 -7.15
C ASN A 96 -7.88 7.66 -7.28
N PHE A 97 -7.05 7.65 -6.23
CA PHE A 97 -5.70 8.21 -6.25
C PHE A 97 -5.70 9.68 -6.69
N SER A 98 -6.55 10.49 -6.05
CA SER A 98 -6.58 11.93 -6.31
C SER A 98 -5.18 12.55 -6.25
N ASP A 99 -4.93 13.55 -7.09
CA ASP A 99 -3.59 14.11 -7.28
C ASP A 99 -2.93 14.53 -5.97
N ILE A 100 -3.70 15.07 -5.02
CA ILE A 100 -3.15 15.48 -3.72
C ILE A 100 -2.59 14.29 -2.92
N ILE A 101 -3.31 13.16 -2.90
CA ILE A 101 -2.87 11.97 -2.19
C ILE A 101 -1.67 11.36 -2.92
N ARG A 102 -1.74 11.26 -4.25
CA ARG A 102 -0.63 10.77 -5.08
C ARG A 102 0.65 11.57 -4.85
N LEU A 103 0.58 12.90 -4.99
CA LEU A 103 1.73 13.80 -4.82
C LEU A 103 2.30 13.74 -3.40
N ALA A 104 1.46 13.67 -2.36
CA ALA A 104 1.93 13.55 -0.99
C ALA A 104 2.77 12.28 -0.78
N TYR A 105 2.34 11.15 -1.35
CA TYR A 105 3.07 9.90 -1.25
C TYR A 105 4.26 9.79 -2.21
N GLU A 106 4.25 10.48 -3.34
CA GLU A 106 5.44 10.65 -4.18
C GLU A 106 6.54 11.40 -3.43
N ILE A 107 6.21 12.50 -2.75
CA ILE A 107 7.16 13.23 -1.90
C ILE A 107 7.69 12.33 -0.78
N PHE A 108 6.79 11.58 -0.12
CA PHE A 108 7.18 10.64 0.93
C PHE A 108 8.15 9.57 0.40
N ARG A 109 7.83 8.94 -0.74
CA ARG A 109 8.71 7.96 -1.40
C ARG A 109 10.07 8.55 -1.73
N ILE A 110 10.13 9.70 -2.40
CA ILE A 110 11.41 10.30 -2.81
C ILE A 110 12.26 10.63 -1.57
N SER A 111 11.63 11.07 -0.47
CA SER A 111 12.31 11.34 0.80
C SER A 111 12.84 10.07 1.46
N ASP A 112 12.07 8.98 1.42
CA ASP A 112 12.47 7.65 1.89
C ASP A 112 13.68 7.15 1.10
N ASP A 113 13.57 7.12 -0.23
CA ASP A 113 14.63 6.67 -1.14
C ASP A 113 15.92 7.49 -0.98
N TYR A 114 15.81 8.80 -0.74
CA TYR A 114 16.97 9.65 -0.43
C TYR A 114 17.69 9.20 0.85
N GLY A 115 16.94 8.76 1.86
CA GLY A 115 17.48 8.28 3.13
C GLY A 115 17.98 6.83 3.10
N THR A 116 17.45 5.98 2.21
CA THR A 116 17.66 4.52 2.26
C THR A 116 18.41 3.93 1.06
N SER A 117 18.51 4.66 -0.07
CA SER A 117 19.07 4.15 -1.33
C SER A 117 20.45 3.51 -1.19
N ALA A 118 21.41 4.20 -0.56
CA ALA A 118 22.78 3.70 -0.46
C ALA A 118 22.88 2.33 0.26
N PRO A 119 22.34 2.13 1.48
CA PRO A 119 22.37 0.83 2.13
C PRO A 119 21.50 -0.23 1.44
N GLU A 120 20.41 0.13 0.74
CA GLU A 120 19.55 -0.82 0.03
C GLU A 120 20.21 -1.34 -1.25
N GLN A 121 20.84 -0.46 -2.03
CA GLN A 121 21.64 -0.86 -3.19
C GLN A 121 22.80 -1.78 -2.79
N ALA A 122 23.43 -1.53 -1.64
CA ALA A 122 24.48 -2.42 -1.12
C ALA A 122 23.98 -3.84 -0.78
N ARG A 123 22.68 -4.00 -0.48
CA ARG A 123 22.02 -5.30 -0.26
C ARG A 123 21.46 -5.91 -1.55
N GLY A 124 21.51 -5.15 -2.64
CA GLY A 124 21.12 -5.58 -3.99
C GLY A 124 19.67 -5.30 -4.34
N ASP A 125 18.99 -4.36 -3.66
CA ASP A 125 17.61 -3.98 -3.98
C ASP A 125 17.45 -3.38 -5.39
N VAL A 126 16.22 -3.25 -5.87
CA VAL A 126 15.91 -2.56 -7.13
C VAL A 126 16.37 -1.10 -7.08
N PRO A 127 16.77 -0.51 -8.22
CA PRO A 127 17.07 0.91 -8.28
C PRO A 127 15.88 1.76 -7.78
N SER A 128 16.16 2.67 -6.87
CA SER A 128 15.19 3.63 -6.31
C SER A 128 15.20 4.93 -7.12
N SER A 129 14.56 5.99 -6.63
CA SER A 129 14.53 7.29 -7.35
C SER A 129 15.86 8.07 -7.39
N VAL A 130 16.92 7.57 -6.73
CA VAL A 130 18.22 8.26 -6.52
C VAL A 130 19.31 7.71 -7.44
#